data_AF-A0A3N5JUG1-F1
#
_entry.id   AF-A0A3N5JUG1-F1
#
_cell.length_a   1.000
_cell.length_b   1.000
_cell.length_c   1.000
_cell.angle_alpha   90.00
_cell.angle_beta   90.00
_cell.angle_gamma   90.00
#
_symmetry.space_group_name_H-M   'P 1'
#
loop_
_entity.id
_entity.type
_entity.pdbx_description
1 polymer ?
#
loop_
_entity_poly.entity_id
_entity_poly.type
_entity_poly.pdbx_seq_one_letter_code
_entity_poly.pdbx_strand_id
1 'polypeptide(L)'
;MLPVWKCAVCFLLMLSTGSAQRSSFVSTKGGEIITRDGTPILLRGINLGNWLVPEGYMFKFKTANSPRTINEVICELIGTDEARVFWKKYRDNYITRDDIQYIKKLGLNSIRIPFNWRLFVSEEYSDQWIGPGFEMLDRVVDWCREAGLWVILDMHCAPGGQTGDNIDDSWGYTFLFENPESQELTIKLWRKIAERYALEPTVMGYDLLNEPIAHFHDQKKLNALLEPLYQRMVTAIREVDTNHIVFLGGAQWNGNFGVFGSPFDPKLVYTFHKYWCDTTQAMIQEYVDFRAKYNVPLCMGESGENTDAWISAWRNLQER
;
A
#
# COMPACT_ATOMS: atom_id res chain seq x y z
N MET A 1 -50.73 -59.88 1.83
CA MET A 1 -49.35 -59.90 1.32
C MET A 1 -48.92 -58.47 1.08
N LEU A 2 -48.03 -57.95 1.92
CA LEU A 2 -47.50 -56.57 1.86
C LEU A 2 -46.42 -56.45 0.77
N PRO A 3 -46.37 -55.36 -0.02
CA PRO A 3 -45.23 -55.04 -0.85
C PRO A 3 -44.32 -53.98 -0.19
N VAL A 4 -43.02 -54.21 -0.33
CA VAL A 4 -41.89 -53.45 0.22
C VAL A 4 -41.69 -52.14 -0.56
N TRP A 5 -41.58 -51.03 0.16
CA TRP A 5 -41.18 -49.72 -0.39
C TRP A 5 -39.66 -49.68 -0.62
N LYS A 6 -39.24 -49.26 -1.83
CA LYS A 6 -37.85 -48.91 -2.13
C LYS A 6 -37.65 -47.40 -1.97
N CYS A 7 -36.85 -47.00 -1.00
CA CYS A 7 -36.34 -45.63 -0.88
C CYS A 7 -35.30 -45.35 -1.97
N ALA A 8 -35.49 -44.29 -2.76
CA ALA A 8 -34.44 -43.71 -3.58
C ALA A 8 -33.92 -42.46 -2.85
N VAL A 9 -32.65 -42.46 -2.47
CA VAL A 9 -31.95 -41.31 -1.89
C VAL A 9 -31.32 -40.52 -3.04
N CYS A 10 -31.82 -39.32 -3.29
CA CYS A 10 -31.17 -38.35 -4.19
C CYS A 10 -30.02 -37.67 -3.46
N PHE A 11 -28.78 -37.94 -3.86
CA PHE A 11 -27.62 -37.15 -3.47
C PHE A 11 -27.57 -35.87 -4.31
N LEU A 12 -27.87 -34.73 -3.69
CA LEU A 12 -27.55 -33.41 -4.24
C LEU A 12 -26.06 -33.15 -4.04
N LEU A 13 -25.30 -33.19 -5.14
CA LEU A 13 -23.91 -32.71 -5.20
C LEU A 13 -23.92 -31.19 -5.00
N MET A 14 -23.54 -30.73 -3.81
CA MET A 14 -23.12 -29.34 -3.60
C MET A 14 -21.76 -29.16 -4.27
N LEU A 15 -21.76 -28.56 -5.47
CA LEU A 15 -20.54 -28.11 -6.13
C LEU A 15 -19.88 -27.01 -5.30
N SER A 16 -18.60 -27.23 -4.99
CA SER A 16 -17.73 -26.37 -4.20
C SER A 16 -17.49 -25.02 -4.88
N THR A 17 -18.02 -23.94 -4.31
CA THR A 17 -17.76 -22.56 -4.73
C THR A 17 -16.32 -22.09 -4.42
N GLY A 18 -15.53 -22.88 -3.68
CA GLY A 18 -14.18 -22.51 -3.26
C GLY A 18 -13.10 -22.50 -4.37
N SER A 19 -13.35 -23.10 -5.53
CA SER A 19 -12.34 -23.18 -6.61
C SER A 19 -12.31 -21.96 -7.53
N ALA A 20 -13.41 -21.21 -7.64
CA ALA A 20 -13.51 -20.08 -8.57
C ALA A 20 -12.90 -18.79 -8.01
N GLN A 21 -12.74 -18.65 -6.69
CA GLN A 21 -12.25 -17.42 -6.07
C GLN A 21 -10.72 -17.33 -6.00
N ARG A 22 -10.00 -18.48 -6.05
CA ARG A 22 -8.53 -18.50 -6.16
C ARG A 22 -8.00 -18.12 -7.56
N SER A 23 -8.87 -17.93 -8.57
CA SER A 23 -8.47 -17.79 -9.98
C SER A 23 -8.35 -16.37 -10.51
N SER A 24 -8.37 -15.34 -9.69
CA SER A 24 -8.36 -13.93 -10.14
C SER A 24 -7.17 -13.10 -9.65
N PHE A 25 -6.31 -13.66 -8.79
CA PHE A 25 -5.17 -12.94 -8.23
C PHE A 25 -4.04 -12.73 -9.24
N VAL A 26 -3.45 -11.55 -9.18
CA VAL A 26 -2.20 -11.21 -9.86
C VAL A 26 -1.01 -11.85 -9.16
N SER A 27 0.07 -12.08 -9.89
CA SER A 27 1.30 -12.68 -9.37
C SER A 27 2.53 -12.09 -10.05
N THR A 28 3.69 -12.66 -9.79
CA THR A 28 4.97 -12.25 -10.36
C THR A 28 5.57 -13.43 -11.12
N LYS A 29 6.28 -13.14 -12.21
CA LYS A 29 7.06 -14.15 -12.94
C LYS A 29 8.29 -13.49 -13.54
N GLY A 30 9.46 -13.77 -12.95
CA GLY A 30 10.67 -13.05 -13.29
C GLY A 30 10.49 -11.55 -13.06
N GLY A 31 10.98 -10.74 -13.99
CA GLY A 31 10.88 -9.29 -13.95
C GLY A 31 9.49 -8.69 -14.18
N GLU A 32 8.41 -9.48 -14.23
CA GLU A 32 7.06 -9.03 -14.60
C GLU A 32 6.03 -9.27 -13.49
N ILE A 33 5.10 -8.32 -13.34
CA ILE A 33 3.81 -8.56 -12.68
C ILE A 33 2.87 -9.15 -13.74
N ILE A 34 2.18 -10.23 -13.43
CA ILE A 34 1.33 -10.96 -14.39
C ILE A 34 -0.08 -11.17 -13.85
N THR A 35 -1.05 -11.16 -14.76
CA THR A 35 -2.37 -11.75 -14.55
C THR A 35 -2.27 -13.28 -14.47
N ARG A 36 -3.37 -13.95 -14.10
CA ARG A 36 -3.44 -15.41 -14.01
C ARG A 36 -3.04 -16.13 -15.31
N ASP A 37 -3.48 -15.62 -16.46
CA ASP A 37 -3.17 -16.21 -17.78
C ASP A 37 -1.72 -15.97 -18.22
N GLY A 38 -0.92 -15.29 -17.38
CA GLY A 38 0.49 -15.04 -17.61
C GLY A 38 0.75 -13.78 -18.43
N THR A 39 -0.27 -12.96 -18.68
CA THR A 39 -0.11 -11.69 -19.39
C THR A 39 0.57 -10.66 -18.48
N PRO A 40 1.68 -10.05 -18.93
CA PRO A 40 2.32 -8.96 -18.19
C PRO A 40 1.38 -7.77 -17.99
N ILE A 41 1.44 -7.18 -16.80
CA ILE A 41 0.68 -5.99 -16.40
C ILE A 41 1.64 -4.81 -16.35
N LEU A 42 1.41 -3.84 -17.22
CA LEU A 42 1.98 -2.51 -17.06
C LEU A 42 1.04 -1.66 -16.20
N LEU A 43 1.48 -1.34 -14.98
CA LEU A 43 0.72 -0.50 -14.05
C LEU A 43 0.71 0.95 -14.53
N ARG A 44 -0.49 1.49 -14.70
CA ARG A 44 -0.77 2.88 -15.03
C ARG A 44 -1.71 3.39 -13.95
N GLY A 45 -1.11 3.84 -12.86
CA GLY A 45 -1.85 4.16 -11.65
C GLY A 45 -1.78 5.61 -11.22
N ILE A 46 -2.55 5.92 -10.18
CA ILE A 46 -2.51 7.18 -9.44
C ILE A 46 -2.59 6.90 -7.94
N ASN A 47 -1.96 7.76 -7.14
CA ASN A 47 -2.05 7.72 -5.69
C ASN A 47 -3.26 8.55 -5.22
N LEU A 48 -4.03 8.05 -4.26
CA LEU A 48 -5.04 8.84 -3.54
C LEU A 48 -4.40 9.64 -2.40
N GLY A 49 -3.40 10.46 -2.74
CA GLY A 49 -2.66 11.30 -1.80
C GLY A 49 -3.57 12.31 -1.08
N ASN A 50 -3.13 12.76 0.10
CA ASN A 50 -3.85 13.67 0.99
C ASN A 50 -5.17 13.13 1.60
N TRP A 51 -5.64 11.94 1.24
CA TRP A 51 -6.96 11.45 1.68
C TRP A 51 -6.93 10.85 3.09
N LEU A 52 -6.33 9.67 3.24
CA LEU A 52 -6.17 9.00 4.54
C LEU A 52 -4.86 9.38 5.23
N VAL A 53 -4.01 10.14 4.53
CA VAL A 53 -2.75 10.70 5.00
C VAL A 53 -2.71 12.15 4.51
N PRO A 54 -3.16 13.13 5.33
CA PRO A 54 -3.10 14.53 4.95
C PRO A 54 -1.67 15.05 5.02
N GLU A 55 -1.25 15.79 3.99
CA GLU A 55 0.11 16.31 3.85
C GLU A 55 0.08 17.83 3.66
N GLY A 56 0.95 18.54 4.39
CA GLY A 56 0.80 20.00 4.51
C GLY A 56 0.96 20.74 3.20
N TYR A 57 1.86 20.30 2.32
CA TYR A 57 2.06 20.97 1.03
C TYR A 57 0.83 20.86 0.13
N MET A 58 0.05 19.78 0.22
CA MET A 58 -1.21 19.61 -0.52
C MET A 58 -2.32 20.52 0.03
N PHE A 59 -2.25 20.85 1.32
CA PHE A 59 -3.03 21.93 1.95
C PHE A 59 -2.43 23.33 1.74
N LYS A 60 -1.25 23.43 1.10
CA LYS A 60 -0.44 24.66 0.97
C LYS A 60 -0.03 25.28 2.31
N PHE A 61 0.02 24.46 3.36
CA PHE A 61 0.59 24.84 4.65
C PHE A 61 2.10 24.96 4.54
N LYS A 62 2.67 25.83 5.38
CA LYS A 62 4.13 26.08 5.44
C LYS A 62 4.78 25.43 6.65
N THR A 63 4.00 25.11 7.67
CA THR A 63 4.48 24.72 9.02
C THR A 63 3.87 23.39 9.47
N ALA A 64 2.55 23.24 9.39
CA ALA A 64 1.87 21.98 9.68
C ALA A 64 1.99 21.03 8.48
N ASN A 65 3.05 20.24 8.46
CA ASN A 65 3.45 19.47 7.29
C ASN A 65 3.07 17.99 7.36
N SER A 66 2.85 17.44 8.56
CA SER A 66 2.53 16.03 8.81
C SER A 66 1.09 15.83 9.29
N PRO A 67 0.51 14.61 9.18
CA PRO A 67 -0.84 14.34 9.66
C PRO A 67 -1.10 14.78 11.10
N ARG A 68 -0.18 14.48 12.02
CA ARG A 68 -0.24 14.94 13.41
C ARG A 68 -0.28 16.46 13.53
N THR A 69 0.66 17.18 12.93
CA THR A 69 0.74 18.65 13.08
C THR A 69 -0.44 19.36 12.41
N ILE A 70 -0.96 18.81 11.31
CA ILE A 70 -2.19 19.29 10.67
C ILE A 70 -3.38 19.09 11.61
N ASN A 71 -3.49 17.92 12.24
CA ASN A 71 -4.55 17.66 13.21
C ASN A 71 -4.42 18.55 14.46
N GLU A 72 -3.21 18.79 14.97
CA GLU A 72 -2.94 19.71 16.07
C GLU A 72 -3.48 21.12 15.75
N VAL A 73 -3.11 21.68 14.59
CA VAL A 73 -3.61 22.99 14.15
C VAL A 73 -5.13 23.03 14.03
N ILE A 74 -5.75 21.99 13.47
CA ILE A 74 -7.21 21.93 13.37
C ILE A 74 -7.85 21.89 14.76
N CYS A 75 -7.35 21.04 15.66
CA CYS A 75 -7.85 20.97 17.04
C CYS A 75 -7.69 22.30 17.80
N GLU A 76 -6.57 23.00 17.62
CA GLU A 76 -6.34 24.31 18.24
C GLU A 76 -7.32 25.37 17.72
N LEU A 77 -7.71 25.30 16.44
CA LEU A 77 -8.60 26.27 15.82
C LEU A 77 -10.07 26.06 16.15
N ILE A 78 -10.54 24.81 16.16
CA ILE A 78 -11.99 24.51 16.26
C ILE A 78 -12.38 23.64 17.44
N GLY A 79 -11.43 23.13 18.22
CA GLY A 79 -11.70 22.18 19.31
C GLY A 79 -11.66 20.72 18.83
N THR A 80 -11.43 19.79 19.77
CA THR A 80 -11.25 18.36 19.45
C THR A 80 -12.51 17.70 18.91
N ASP A 81 -13.69 18.07 19.42
CA ASP A 81 -14.95 17.43 19.02
C ASP A 81 -15.33 17.86 17.60
N GLU A 82 -15.21 19.14 17.30
CA GLU A 82 -15.40 19.71 15.96
C GLU A 82 -14.33 19.21 14.97
N ALA A 83 -13.09 19.01 15.42
CA ALA A 83 -12.03 18.41 14.61
C ALA A 83 -12.37 16.97 14.21
N ARG A 84 -12.94 16.16 15.11
CA ARG A 84 -13.43 14.81 14.75
C ARG A 84 -14.52 14.87 13.67
N VAL A 85 -15.46 15.82 13.79
CA VAL A 85 -16.50 16.03 12.77
C VAL A 85 -15.90 16.49 11.44
N PHE A 86 -14.95 17.43 11.48
CA PHE A 86 -14.22 17.90 10.30
C PHE A 86 -13.55 16.74 9.57
N TRP A 87 -12.76 15.93 10.28
CA TRP A 87 -12.00 14.85 9.69
C TRP A 87 -12.87 13.73 9.13
N LYS A 88 -13.99 13.43 9.78
CA LYS A 88 -14.98 12.50 9.24
C LYS A 88 -15.54 13.03 7.92
N LYS A 89 -15.99 14.30 7.89
CA LYS A 89 -16.50 14.93 6.68
C LYS A 89 -15.45 15.00 5.58
N TYR A 90 -14.21 15.36 5.91
CA TYR A 90 -13.10 15.39 4.97
C TYR A 90 -12.94 14.02 4.29
N ARG A 91 -12.78 12.94 5.07
CA ARG A 91 -12.58 11.59 4.51
C ARG A 91 -13.79 11.06 3.75
N ASP A 92 -15.02 11.43 4.14
CA ASP A 92 -16.24 11.03 3.44
C ASP A 92 -16.44 11.76 2.09
N ASN A 93 -15.80 12.92 1.88
CA ASN A 93 -16.01 13.75 0.69
C ASN A 93 -14.78 13.93 -0.20
N TYR A 94 -13.56 13.70 0.32
CA TYR A 94 -12.33 13.96 -0.43
C TYR A 94 -12.15 12.99 -1.61
N ILE A 95 -12.42 11.69 -1.40
CA ILE A 95 -12.52 10.69 -2.46
C ILE A 95 -13.90 10.06 -2.41
N THR A 96 -14.55 9.99 -3.58
CA THR A 96 -15.87 9.41 -3.77
C THR A 96 -15.84 8.36 -4.87
N ARG A 97 -16.95 7.62 -5.03
CA ARG A 97 -17.14 6.68 -6.14
C ARG A 97 -16.96 7.33 -7.50
N ASP A 98 -17.39 8.59 -7.66
CA ASP A 98 -17.29 9.31 -8.93
C ASP A 98 -15.84 9.58 -9.32
N ASP A 99 -14.96 9.83 -8.35
CA ASP A 99 -13.51 9.99 -8.57
C ASP A 99 -12.91 8.68 -9.10
N ILE A 100 -13.28 7.54 -8.52
CA ILE A 100 -12.83 6.21 -8.98
C ILE A 100 -13.29 5.93 -10.41
N GLN A 101 -14.53 6.27 -10.75
CA GLN A 101 -15.05 6.15 -12.11
C GLN A 101 -14.34 7.10 -13.09
N TYR A 102 -14.00 8.31 -12.63
CA TYR A 102 -13.25 9.27 -13.42
C TYR A 102 -11.82 8.77 -13.71
N ILE A 103 -11.12 8.24 -12.70
CA ILE A 103 -9.80 7.60 -12.86
C ILE A 103 -9.85 6.49 -13.93
N LYS A 104 -10.87 5.63 -13.89
CA LYS A 104 -11.06 4.60 -14.92
C LYS A 104 -11.26 5.19 -16.32
N LYS A 105 -12.07 6.25 -16.45
CA LYS A 105 -12.33 6.93 -17.73
C LYS A 105 -11.07 7.56 -18.33
N LEU A 106 -10.11 7.96 -17.51
CA LEU A 106 -8.80 8.45 -17.95
C LEU A 106 -7.89 7.34 -18.51
N GLY A 107 -8.30 6.07 -18.42
CA GLY A 107 -7.54 4.92 -18.91
C GLY A 107 -6.51 4.36 -17.92
N LEU A 108 -6.54 4.82 -16.66
CA LEU A 108 -5.74 4.23 -15.59
C LEU A 108 -6.29 2.86 -15.20
N ASN A 109 -5.42 1.99 -14.68
CA ASN A 109 -5.74 0.61 -14.34
C ASN A 109 -5.48 0.24 -12.87
N SER A 110 -4.79 1.08 -12.11
CA SER A 110 -4.54 0.85 -10.70
C SER A 110 -4.65 2.12 -9.85
N ILE A 111 -4.86 1.93 -8.55
CA ILE A 111 -4.87 2.97 -7.54
C ILE A 111 -4.01 2.52 -6.37
N ARG A 112 -3.10 3.38 -5.91
CA ARG A 112 -2.36 3.19 -4.65
C ARG A 112 -3.01 4.06 -3.57
N ILE A 113 -3.23 3.47 -2.40
CA ILE A 113 -3.96 4.09 -1.29
C ILE A 113 -3.03 4.21 -0.08
N PRO A 114 -2.37 5.37 0.08
CA PRO A 114 -1.67 5.72 1.30
C PRO A 114 -2.61 5.73 2.50
N PHE A 115 -2.26 5.07 3.59
CA PHE A 115 -3.02 5.13 4.84
C PHE A 115 -2.14 5.27 6.07
N ASN A 116 -2.70 5.90 7.11
CA ASN A 116 -2.09 6.01 8.43
C ASN A 116 -2.63 4.92 9.37
N TRP A 117 -1.74 4.18 10.04
CA TRP A 117 -2.08 3.12 11.00
C TRP A 117 -3.06 3.57 12.09
N ARG A 118 -3.03 4.85 12.49
CA ARG A 118 -3.90 5.40 13.53
C ARG A 118 -5.39 5.33 13.17
N LEU A 119 -5.72 5.21 11.88
CA LEU A 119 -7.11 5.03 11.44
C LEU A 119 -7.66 3.64 11.75
N PHE A 120 -6.82 2.66 12.10
CA PHE A 120 -7.23 1.27 12.31
C PHE A 120 -7.36 0.90 13.78
N VAL A 121 -6.93 1.79 14.68
CA VAL A 121 -6.92 1.55 16.13
C VAL A 121 -7.91 2.47 16.86
N SER A 122 -8.22 2.13 18.11
CA SER A 122 -8.93 3.03 19.03
C SER A 122 -8.12 4.30 19.31
N GLU A 123 -8.79 5.43 19.55
CA GLU A 123 -8.15 6.66 20.03
C GLU A 123 -7.46 6.46 21.39
N GLU A 124 -7.99 5.56 22.23
CA GLU A 124 -7.51 5.30 23.59
C GLU A 124 -6.47 4.17 23.66
N TYR A 125 -6.63 3.14 22.84
CA TYR A 125 -5.88 1.89 22.95
C TYR A 125 -5.41 1.39 21.59
N SER A 126 -4.09 1.44 21.36
CA SER A 126 -3.47 1.07 20.09
C SER A 126 -3.54 -0.44 19.79
N ASP A 127 -3.84 -1.29 20.77
CA ASP A 127 -4.03 -2.73 20.60
C ASP A 127 -5.48 -3.12 20.23
N GLN A 128 -6.40 -2.15 20.19
CA GLN A 128 -7.80 -2.35 19.80
C GLN A 128 -8.01 -1.93 18.34
N TRP A 129 -8.21 -2.92 17.46
CA TRP A 129 -8.38 -2.74 16.00
C TRP A 129 -9.79 -2.30 15.59
N ILE A 130 -10.32 -1.24 16.20
CA ILE A 130 -11.71 -0.79 16.06
C ILE A 130 -11.84 0.57 15.34
N GLY A 131 -10.78 1.01 14.67
CA GLY A 131 -10.78 2.30 13.97
C GLY A 131 -11.57 2.28 12.63
N PRO A 132 -11.96 3.46 12.11
CA PRO A 132 -12.78 3.58 10.90
C PRO A 132 -12.06 3.22 9.59
N GLY A 133 -10.74 3.02 9.61
CA GLY A 133 -9.91 2.77 8.44
C GLY A 133 -10.32 1.53 7.66
N PHE A 134 -10.75 0.46 8.33
CA PHE A 134 -11.21 -0.76 7.66
C PHE A 134 -12.43 -0.50 6.77
N GLU A 135 -13.45 0.20 7.28
CA GLU A 135 -14.66 0.52 6.52
C GLU A 135 -14.36 1.45 5.33
N MET A 136 -13.40 2.36 5.49
CA MET A 136 -12.96 3.25 4.40
C MET A 136 -12.25 2.47 3.29
N LEU A 137 -11.35 1.56 3.65
CA LEU A 137 -10.67 0.69 2.69
C LEU A 137 -11.65 -0.25 1.98
N ASP A 138 -12.60 -0.85 2.69
CA ASP A 138 -13.62 -1.71 2.07
C ASP A 138 -14.41 -0.95 1.01
N ARG A 139 -14.86 0.26 1.35
CA ARG A 139 -15.68 1.10 0.48
C ARG A 139 -14.96 1.45 -0.82
N VAL A 140 -13.69 1.86 -0.76
CA VAL A 140 -12.92 2.20 -1.95
C VAL A 140 -12.51 0.96 -2.74
N VAL A 141 -12.21 -0.16 -2.08
CA VAL A 141 -11.97 -1.45 -2.76
C VAL A 141 -13.23 -1.89 -3.50
N ASP A 142 -14.42 -1.69 -2.93
CA ASP A 142 -15.68 -1.99 -3.61
C ASP A 142 -15.88 -1.14 -4.86
N TRP A 143 -15.62 0.17 -4.79
CA TRP A 143 -15.68 1.06 -5.95
C TRP A 143 -14.67 0.68 -7.03
N CYS A 144 -13.45 0.32 -6.64
CA CYS A 144 -12.41 -0.14 -7.56
C CYS A 144 -12.78 -1.47 -8.23
N ARG A 145 -13.41 -2.39 -7.50
CA ARG A 145 -13.90 -3.66 -8.04
C ARG A 145 -14.93 -3.42 -9.14
N GLU A 146 -15.88 -2.53 -8.90
CA GLU A 146 -16.89 -2.14 -9.89
C GLU A 146 -16.29 -1.46 -11.13
N ALA A 147 -15.24 -0.65 -10.94
CA ALA A 147 -14.55 0.04 -12.02
C ALA A 147 -13.53 -0.86 -12.77
N GLY A 148 -13.21 -2.04 -12.24
CA GLY A 148 -12.14 -2.89 -12.74
C GLY A 148 -10.77 -2.20 -12.65
N LEU A 149 -10.46 -1.69 -11.46
CA LEU A 149 -9.17 -1.09 -11.08
C LEU A 149 -8.51 -1.94 -10.00
N TRP A 150 -7.20 -2.17 -10.12
CA TRP A 150 -6.43 -2.80 -9.05
C TRP A 150 -6.13 -1.82 -7.92
N VAL A 151 -6.07 -2.33 -6.69
CA VAL A 151 -5.74 -1.55 -5.49
C VAL A 151 -4.42 -2.00 -4.89
N ILE A 152 -3.53 -1.06 -4.61
CA ILE A 152 -2.34 -1.27 -3.79
C ILE A 152 -2.57 -0.55 -2.47
N LEU A 153 -2.56 -1.30 -1.37
CA LEU A 153 -2.70 -0.75 -0.03
C LEU A 153 -1.31 -0.38 0.49
N ASP A 154 -1.11 0.87 0.88
CA ASP A 154 0.20 1.41 1.28
C ASP A 154 0.17 1.93 2.71
N MET A 155 0.95 1.29 3.60
CA MET A 155 1.11 1.81 4.96
C MET A 155 2.10 2.97 4.95
N HIS A 156 1.54 4.15 4.72
CA HIS A 156 2.27 5.40 4.56
C HIS A 156 2.64 6.05 5.88
N CYS A 157 1.97 5.68 6.96
CA CYS A 157 2.42 5.99 8.32
C CYS A 157 2.34 4.72 9.14
N ALA A 158 3.51 4.16 9.47
CA ALA A 158 3.61 3.02 10.37
C ALA A 158 3.75 3.48 11.84
N PRO A 159 3.37 2.64 12.82
CA PRO A 159 3.69 2.87 14.23
C PRO A 159 5.15 3.27 14.44
N GLY A 160 5.38 4.37 15.14
CA GLY A 160 6.72 4.91 15.40
C GLY A 160 7.34 5.70 14.25
N GLY A 161 6.75 5.73 13.06
CA GLY A 161 7.26 6.45 11.89
C GLY A 161 8.40 5.73 11.19
N GLN A 162 8.29 5.61 9.87
CA GLN A 162 9.27 4.91 9.04
C GLN A 162 10.19 5.87 8.29
N THR A 163 9.76 7.10 8.00
CA THR A 163 10.54 8.11 7.27
C THR A 163 11.23 9.06 8.21
N GLY A 164 10.52 9.51 9.26
CA GLY A 164 11.01 10.47 10.24
C GLY A 164 10.85 11.94 9.81
N ASP A 165 9.93 12.22 8.87
CA ASP A 165 9.74 13.56 8.28
C ASP A 165 8.26 13.84 7.93
N ASN A 166 8.00 14.89 7.15
CA ASN A 166 6.68 15.46 6.88
C ASN A 166 5.62 14.51 6.31
N ILE A 167 6.01 13.48 5.58
CA ILE A 167 5.08 12.58 4.88
C ILE A 167 4.58 11.43 5.75
N ASP A 168 5.12 11.25 6.95
CA ASP A 168 4.66 10.24 7.90
C ASP A 168 4.13 10.89 9.19
N ASP A 169 3.62 10.05 10.10
CA ASP A 169 3.06 10.49 11.38
C ASP A 169 4.08 10.40 12.53
N SER A 170 5.37 10.57 12.22
CA SER A 170 6.47 10.46 13.19
C SER A 170 6.62 11.70 14.08
N TRP A 171 7.55 11.57 15.02
CA TRP A 171 8.05 12.68 15.85
C TRP A 171 9.43 13.16 15.37
N GLY A 172 9.66 13.19 14.05
CA GLY A 172 10.92 13.63 13.45
C GLY A 172 12.05 12.60 13.53
N TYR A 173 11.71 11.33 13.82
CA TYR A 173 12.65 10.22 13.87
C TYR A 173 11.95 8.90 13.54
N THR A 174 12.73 7.93 13.07
CA THR A 174 12.24 6.62 12.58
C THR A 174 12.19 5.56 13.69
N PHE A 175 11.40 5.81 14.74
CA PHE A 175 11.33 4.92 15.89
C PHE A 175 10.86 3.50 15.55
N LEU A 176 10.19 3.30 14.41
CA LEU A 176 9.80 1.98 13.92
C LEU A 176 10.97 0.98 13.91
N PHE A 177 12.18 1.39 13.52
CA PHE A 177 13.28 0.44 13.36
C PHE A 177 13.94 0.02 14.67
N GLU A 178 13.71 0.76 15.75
CA GLU A 178 14.40 0.56 17.03
C GLU A 178 13.47 0.20 18.18
N ASN A 179 12.18 0.51 18.06
CA ASN A 179 11.19 0.22 19.09
C ASN A 179 10.47 -1.10 18.79
N PRO A 180 10.64 -2.16 19.62
CA PRO A 180 9.99 -3.44 19.39
C PRO A 180 8.46 -3.40 19.41
N GLU A 181 7.86 -2.51 20.20
CA GLU A 181 6.40 -2.36 20.29
C GLU A 181 5.84 -1.76 18.99
N SER A 182 6.50 -0.75 18.42
CA SER A 182 6.19 -0.19 17.10
C SER A 182 6.28 -1.25 16.01
N GLN A 183 7.33 -2.08 16.02
CA GLN A 183 7.47 -3.18 15.06
C GLN A 183 6.34 -4.20 15.19
N GLU A 184 6.05 -4.62 16.42
CA GLU A 184 5.01 -5.60 16.70
C GLU A 184 3.63 -5.08 16.29
N LEU A 185 3.33 -3.81 16.56
CA LEU A 185 2.07 -3.19 16.17
C LEU A 185 1.95 -3.11 14.64
N THR A 186 3.02 -2.72 13.94
CA THR A 186 3.06 -2.68 12.48
C THR A 186 2.81 -4.06 11.87
N ILE A 187 3.50 -5.09 12.39
CA ILE A 187 3.37 -6.49 11.94
C ILE A 187 1.94 -7.01 12.19
N LYS A 188 1.37 -6.75 13.37
CA LYS A 188 -0.01 -7.14 13.70
C LYS A 188 -1.03 -6.46 12.80
N LEU A 189 -0.87 -5.17 12.52
CA LEU A 189 -1.76 -4.45 11.61
C LEU A 189 -1.68 -5.02 10.20
N TRP A 190 -0.48 -5.26 9.67
CA TRP A 190 -0.32 -5.88 8.35
C TRP A 190 -0.96 -7.26 8.27
N ARG A 191 -0.76 -8.11 9.30
CA ARG A 191 -1.44 -9.41 9.39
C ARG A 191 -2.96 -9.25 9.40
N LYS A 192 -3.51 -8.24 10.09
CA LYS A 192 -4.96 -7.97 10.13
C LYS A 192 -5.51 -7.50 8.79
N ILE A 193 -4.81 -6.60 8.10
CA ILE A 193 -5.17 -6.14 6.76
C ILE A 193 -5.12 -7.32 5.78
N ALA A 194 -4.06 -8.12 5.83
CA ALA A 194 -3.92 -9.30 4.99
C ALA A 194 -5.01 -10.35 5.26
N GLU A 195 -5.34 -10.63 6.53
CA GLU A 195 -6.43 -11.52 6.92
C GLU A 195 -7.77 -11.05 6.35
N ARG A 196 -8.02 -9.74 6.36
CA ARG A 196 -9.24 -9.13 5.82
C ARG A 196 -9.34 -9.25 4.30
N TYR A 197 -8.25 -8.98 3.58
CA TYR A 197 -8.25 -8.93 2.11
C TYR A 197 -7.74 -10.21 1.43
N ALA A 198 -7.40 -11.26 2.17
CA ALA A 198 -6.80 -12.50 1.63
C ALA A 198 -7.57 -13.13 0.45
N LEU A 199 -8.89 -12.91 0.37
CA LEU A 199 -9.77 -13.43 -0.70
C LEU A 199 -10.33 -12.34 -1.64
N GLU A 200 -9.78 -11.13 -1.60
CA GLU A 200 -10.22 -9.97 -2.39
C GLU A 200 -9.26 -9.66 -3.55
N PRO A 201 -9.50 -10.17 -4.77
CA PRO A 201 -8.59 -10.03 -5.90
C PRO A 201 -8.49 -8.61 -6.49
N THR A 202 -9.38 -7.71 -6.10
CA THR A 202 -9.26 -6.28 -6.45
C THR A 202 -8.03 -5.67 -5.80
N VAL A 203 -7.70 -6.10 -4.58
CA VAL A 203 -6.42 -5.81 -3.97
C VAL A 203 -5.36 -6.60 -4.73
N MET A 204 -4.38 -5.89 -5.29
CA MET A 204 -3.25 -6.47 -6.00
C MET A 204 -2.15 -6.87 -5.02
N GLY A 205 -1.93 -6.04 -4.00
CA GLY A 205 -0.89 -6.27 -3.03
C GLY A 205 -0.76 -5.20 -1.97
N TYR A 206 0.26 -5.40 -1.14
CA TYR A 206 0.55 -4.62 0.06
C TYR A 206 1.90 -3.92 -0.09
N ASP A 207 1.93 -2.59 -0.11
CA ASP A 207 3.14 -1.78 -0.04
C ASP A 207 3.47 -1.48 1.41
N LEU A 208 4.51 -2.18 1.92
CA LEU A 208 4.65 -2.39 3.35
C LEU A 208 4.99 -1.13 4.13
N LEU A 209 5.83 -0.28 3.56
CA LEU A 209 6.29 0.98 4.15
C LEU A 209 6.58 1.98 3.05
N ASN A 210 5.95 3.14 3.14
CA ASN A 210 6.30 4.26 2.27
C ASN A 210 7.63 4.89 2.70
N GLU A 211 8.56 5.07 1.76
CA GLU A 211 9.74 5.93 1.89
C GLU A 211 10.53 5.79 3.21
N PRO A 212 10.94 4.57 3.61
CA PRO A 212 11.62 4.37 4.87
C PRO A 212 12.98 5.08 4.91
N ILE A 213 13.30 5.64 6.08
CA ILE A 213 14.58 6.22 6.47
C ILE A 213 14.98 7.41 5.61
N ALA A 214 14.73 8.64 6.07
CA ALA A 214 15.23 9.82 5.39
C ALA A 214 16.77 9.89 5.30
N HIS A 215 17.27 10.60 4.28
CA HIS A 215 18.71 10.68 3.97
C HIS A 215 19.56 11.33 5.08
N PHE A 216 18.96 12.12 5.96
CA PHE A 216 19.65 12.80 7.05
C PHE A 216 19.69 11.99 8.37
N HIS A 217 19.09 10.80 8.42
CA HIS A 217 19.22 9.90 9.57
C HIS A 217 20.47 9.00 9.49
N ASP A 218 20.78 8.26 10.55
CA ASP A 218 21.93 7.34 10.60
C ASP A 218 21.72 6.13 9.67
N GLN A 219 22.04 6.32 8.39
CA GLN A 219 21.86 5.31 7.35
C GLN A 219 22.64 4.02 7.66
N LYS A 220 23.84 4.14 8.23
CA LYS A 220 24.69 2.97 8.53
C LYS A 220 24.01 2.04 9.53
N LYS A 221 23.39 2.62 10.55
CA LYS A 221 22.64 1.87 11.56
C LYS A 221 21.29 1.39 11.02
N LEU A 222 20.51 2.28 10.43
CA LEU A 222 19.10 2.03 10.12
C LEU A 222 18.90 1.16 8.88
N ASN A 223 19.74 1.29 7.85
CA ASN A 223 19.58 0.53 6.61
C ASN A 223 19.68 -0.98 6.85
N ALA A 224 20.50 -1.41 7.81
CA ALA A 224 20.65 -2.82 8.17
C ALA A 224 19.41 -3.41 8.86
N LEU A 225 18.47 -2.57 9.32
CA LEU A 225 17.27 -2.97 10.05
C LEU A 225 16.03 -3.11 9.14
N LEU A 226 16.06 -2.54 7.93
CA LEU A 226 14.90 -2.45 7.05
C LEU A 226 14.48 -3.81 6.48
N GLU A 227 15.37 -4.52 5.78
CA GLU A 227 15.03 -5.83 5.19
C GLU A 227 14.64 -6.90 6.24
N PRO A 228 15.34 -7.02 7.40
CA PRO A 228 14.89 -7.91 8.46
C PRO A 228 13.49 -7.60 8.99
N LEU A 229 13.11 -6.32 9.06
CA LEU A 229 11.76 -5.93 9.46
C LEU A 229 10.74 -6.33 8.37
N TYR A 230 11.04 -6.09 7.09
CA TYR A 230 10.19 -6.56 5.99
C TYR A 230 10.00 -8.08 6.01
N GLN A 231 11.05 -8.86 6.25
CA GLN A 231 10.95 -10.32 6.36
C GLN A 231 9.94 -10.75 7.44
N ARG A 232 9.95 -10.09 8.60
CA ARG A 232 8.99 -10.35 9.68
C ARG A 232 7.56 -9.98 9.29
N MET A 233 7.37 -8.83 8.65
CA MET A 233 6.05 -8.40 8.15
C MET A 233 5.50 -9.39 7.10
N VAL A 234 6.31 -9.76 6.10
CA VAL A 234 5.91 -10.75 5.08
C VAL A 234 5.62 -12.10 5.71
N THR A 235 6.43 -12.55 6.66
CA THR A 235 6.19 -13.81 7.37
C THR A 235 4.79 -13.81 8.01
N ALA A 236 4.44 -12.75 8.74
CA ALA A 236 3.13 -12.62 9.37
C ALA A 236 1.98 -12.53 8.36
N ILE A 237 2.16 -11.80 7.25
CA ILE A 237 1.18 -11.76 6.14
C ILE A 237 0.96 -13.16 5.58
N ARG A 238 2.03 -13.92 5.35
CA ARG A 238 1.97 -15.27 4.74
C ARG A 238 1.31 -16.32 5.64
N GLU A 239 1.15 -16.06 6.94
CA GLU A 239 0.34 -16.90 7.83
C GLU A 239 -1.15 -16.91 7.43
N VAL A 240 -1.64 -15.82 6.83
CA VAL A 240 -3.06 -15.62 6.53
C VAL A 240 -3.35 -15.40 5.04
N ASP A 241 -2.34 -14.99 4.27
CA ASP A 241 -2.50 -14.61 2.87
C ASP A 241 -1.28 -15.00 2.01
N THR A 242 -1.49 -15.97 1.13
CA THR A 242 -0.50 -16.43 0.13
C THR A 242 -0.84 -15.99 -1.29
N ASN A 243 -1.92 -15.22 -1.47
CA ASN A 243 -2.42 -14.81 -2.78
C ASN A 243 -1.73 -13.54 -3.27
N HIS A 244 -1.63 -12.52 -2.41
CA HIS A 244 -1.24 -11.17 -2.80
C HIS A 244 0.26 -10.95 -2.97
N ILE A 245 0.59 -10.02 -3.85
CA ILE A 245 1.94 -9.47 -4.02
C ILE A 245 2.29 -8.59 -2.82
N VAL A 246 3.58 -8.52 -2.48
CA VAL A 246 4.09 -7.57 -1.49
C VAL A 246 5.08 -6.64 -2.17
N PHE A 247 4.88 -5.33 -2.03
CA PHE A 247 5.77 -4.27 -2.50
C PHE A 247 6.72 -3.85 -1.38
N LEU A 248 8.01 -3.75 -1.70
CA LEU A 248 9.06 -3.34 -0.77
C LEU A 248 9.73 -2.05 -1.27
N GLY A 249 9.58 -0.97 -0.50
CA GLY A 249 10.24 0.31 -0.75
C GLY A 249 11.68 0.34 -0.23
N GLY A 250 12.60 0.86 -1.05
CA GLY A 250 14.01 1.05 -0.66
C GLY A 250 14.18 2.07 0.47
N ALA A 251 15.34 2.08 1.12
CA ALA A 251 15.65 3.12 2.10
C ALA A 251 15.86 4.49 1.41
N GLN A 252 16.03 5.56 2.19
CA GLN A 252 16.30 6.90 1.67
C GLN A 252 15.21 7.33 0.69
N TRP A 253 13.97 7.39 1.20
CA TRP A 253 12.80 7.83 0.43
C TRP A 253 12.54 6.95 -0.80
N ASN A 254 12.52 5.62 -0.62
CA ASN A 254 12.40 4.67 -1.74
C ASN A 254 13.51 4.83 -2.80
N GLY A 255 14.62 5.47 -2.45
CA GLY A 255 15.68 5.85 -3.38
C GLY A 255 16.90 4.92 -3.40
N ASN A 256 17.07 4.05 -2.39
CA ASN A 256 18.25 3.22 -2.22
C ASN A 256 17.92 1.73 -2.11
N PHE A 257 18.26 0.96 -3.15
CA PHE A 257 18.09 -0.51 -3.17
C PHE A 257 19.28 -1.29 -2.59
N GLY A 258 20.36 -0.61 -2.21
CA GLY A 258 21.53 -1.25 -1.58
C GLY A 258 21.25 -1.90 -0.23
N VAL A 259 20.06 -1.67 0.33
CA VAL A 259 19.57 -2.30 1.56
C VAL A 259 19.03 -3.72 1.37
N PHE A 260 18.75 -4.12 0.12
CA PHE A 260 18.14 -5.40 -0.19
C PHE A 260 19.17 -6.47 -0.55
N GLY A 261 18.90 -7.69 -0.07
CA GLY A 261 19.57 -8.91 -0.46
C GLY A 261 18.84 -9.64 -1.59
N SER A 262 19.04 -10.96 -1.64
CA SER A 262 18.25 -11.82 -2.53
C SER A 262 16.78 -11.85 -2.11
N PRO A 263 15.81 -11.89 -3.06
CA PRO A 263 14.39 -11.97 -2.73
C PRO A 263 14.08 -13.15 -1.82
N PHE A 264 13.34 -12.89 -0.73
CA PHE A 264 13.01 -13.87 0.30
C PHE A 264 11.57 -14.39 0.22
N ASP A 265 10.74 -13.83 -0.66
CA ASP A 265 9.38 -14.29 -0.95
C ASP A 265 9.18 -14.35 -2.48
N PRO A 266 8.43 -15.34 -3.00
CA PRO A 266 8.27 -15.50 -4.45
C PRO A 266 7.42 -14.41 -5.11
N LYS A 267 6.65 -13.63 -4.33
CA LYS A 267 5.73 -12.59 -4.84
C LYS A 267 6.12 -11.20 -4.37
N LEU A 268 7.42 -10.91 -4.35
CA LEU A 268 7.94 -9.57 -4.10
C LEU A 268 7.96 -8.72 -5.37
N VAL A 269 7.60 -7.46 -5.21
CA VAL A 269 7.85 -6.37 -6.16
C VAL A 269 8.63 -5.29 -5.42
N TYR A 270 9.59 -4.66 -6.07
CA TYR A 270 10.38 -3.60 -5.44
C TYR A 270 9.93 -2.24 -5.97
N THR A 271 9.67 -1.31 -5.06
CA THR A 271 9.18 0.03 -5.41
C THR A 271 10.23 1.11 -5.16
N PHE A 272 10.36 2.03 -6.11
CA PHE A 272 11.25 3.19 -6.02
C PHE A 272 10.51 4.46 -6.42
N HIS A 273 10.91 5.61 -5.89
CA HIS A 273 10.28 6.90 -6.20
C HIS A 273 11.25 7.85 -6.90
N LYS A 274 10.72 8.70 -7.79
CA LYS A 274 11.52 9.74 -8.47
C LYS A 274 10.78 11.05 -8.60
N TYR A 275 11.46 12.10 -8.17
CA TYR A 275 11.02 13.49 -8.26
C TYR A 275 12.18 14.38 -8.71
N TRP A 276 11.85 15.52 -9.33
CA TRP A 276 12.78 16.64 -9.54
C TRP A 276 14.17 16.30 -10.10
N CYS A 277 14.26 15.31 -10.99
CA CYS A 277 15.50 14.86 -11.62
C CYS A 277 15.34 14.69 -13.14
N ASP A 278 16.44 14.44 -13.85
CA ASP A 278 16.38 14.22 -15.30
C ASP A 278 15.60 12.94 -15.65
N THR A 279 14.80 12.98 -16.72
CA THR A 279 13.96 11.86 -17.14
C THR A 279 14.73 10.88 -18.04
N THR A 280 15.84 10.33 -17.53
CA THR A 280 16.77 9.49 -18.31
C THR A 280 16.95 8.10 -17.70
N GLN A 281 17.32 7.12 -18.54
CA GLN A 281 17.65 5.76 -18.11
C GLN A 281 18.69 5.73 -16.97
N ALA A 282 19.68 6.63 -17.01
CA ALA A 282 20.71 6.73 -15.99
C ALA A 282 20.14 6.97 -14.59
N MET A 283 19.02 7.69 -14.47
CA MET A 283 18.40 8.01 -13.17
C MET A 283 17.71 6.81 -12.49
N ILE A 284 17.48 5.72 -13.23
CA ILE A 284 16.85 4.49 -12.73
C ILE A 284 17.73 3.25 -12.93
N GLN A 285 18.97 3.42 -13.39
CA GLN A 285 19.81 2.29 -13.79
C GLN A 285 20.07 1.33 -12.63
N GLU A 286 20.25 1.84 -11.40
CA GLU A 286 20.43 1.01 -10.20
C GLU A 286 19.27 0.02 -10.01
N TYR A 287 18.02 0.47 -10.20
CA TYR A 287 16.85 -0.38 -10.00
C TYR A 287 16.72 -1.40 -11.13
N VAL A 288 17.00 -0.98 -12.37
CA VAL A 288 17.03 -1.87 -13.54
C VAL A 288 18.10 -2.96 -13.37
N ASP A 289 19.27 -2.61 -12.86
CA ASP A 289 20.35 -3.55 -12.55
C ASP A 289 19.93 -4.53 -11.44
N PHE A 290 19.25 -4.03 -10.40
CA PHE A 290 18.68 -4.87 -9.34
C PHE A 290 17.65 -5.87 -9.88
N ARG A 291 16.72 -5.40 -10.73
CA ARG A 291 15.76 -6.26 -11.45
C ARG A 291 16.46 -7.32 -12.28
N ALA A 292 17.49 -6.96 -13.04
CA ALA A 292 18.22 -7.90 -13.87
C ALA A 292 18.97 -8.93 -13.03
N LYS A 293 19.60 -8.50 -11.94
CA LYS A 293 20.36 -9.36 -11.02
C LYS A 293 19.48 -10.39 -10.32
N TYR A 294 18.32 -9.98 -9.83
CA TYR A 294 17.45 -10.83 -9.00
C TYR A 294 16.22 -11.38 -9.74
N ASN A 295 16.01 -10.96 -10.99
CA ASN A 295 14.86 -11.34 -11.82
C ASN A 295 13.51 -11.10 -11.12
N VAL A 296 13.32 -9.86 -10.65
CA VAL A 296 12.13 -9.42 -9.89
C VAL A 296 11.48 -8.20 -10.53
N PRO A 297 10.16 -8.00 -10.39
CA PRO A 297 9.50 -6.85 -10.97
C PRO A 297 9.81 -5.56 -10.21
N LEU A 298 9.75 -4.44 -10.93
CA LEU A 298 9.85 -3.09 -10.37
C LEU A 298 8.53 -2.36 -10.53
N CYS A 299 8.25 -1.45 -9.61
CA CYS A 299 7.18 -0.47 -9.74
C CYS A 299 7.75 0.90 -9.37
N MET A 300 7.47 1.93 -10.17
CA MET A 300 7.71 3.30 -9.72
C MET A 300 6.44 3.77 -9.00
N GLY A 301 6.41 3.58 -7.67
CA GLY A 301 5.20 3.81 -6.87
C GLY A 301 4.75 5.27 -6.83
N GLU A 302 5.71 6.18 -6.94
CA GLU A 302 5.44 7.61 -6.97
C GLU A 302 6.39 8.39 -7.87
N SER A 303 5.82 9.39 -8.52
CA SER A 303 6.49 10.46 -9.25
C SER A 303 5.46 11.53 -9.57
N GLY A 304 5.93 12.73 -9.96
CA GLY A 304 5.06 13.83 -10.32
C GLY A 304 5.62 15.15 -9.82
N GLU A 305 4.69 16.02 -9.41
CA GLU A 305 4.96 17.37 -8.88
C GLU A 305 5.75 18.30 -9.82
N ASN A 306 5.77 18.00 -11.11
CA ASN A 306 6.55 18.75 -12.09
C ASN A 306 5.68 19.17 -13.28
N THR A 307 6.30 19.71 -14.31
CA THR A 307 5.62 20.10 -15.56
C THR A 307 5.05 18.89 -16.30
N ASP A 308 4.00 19.10 -17.11
CA ASP A 308 3.41 18.06 -17.96
C ASP A 308 4.43 17.42 -18.91
N ALA A 309 5.40 18.21 -19.40
CA ALA A 309 6.48 17.72 -20.26
C ALA A 309 7.39 16.72 -19.53
N TRP A 310 7.71 17.03 -18.27
CA TRP A 310 8.51 16.15 -17.41
C TRP A 310 7.75 14.85 -17.09
N ILE A 311 6.47 14.94 -16.74
CA ILE A 311 5.61 13.79 -16.48
C ILE A 311 5.49 12.91 -17.73
N SER A 312 5.26 13.50 -18.90
CA SER A 312 5.20 12.76 -20.15
C SER A 312 6.52 12.07 -20.49
N ALA A 313 7.66 12.69 -20.17
CA ALA A 313 8.96 12.09 -20.42
C ALA A 313 9.21 10.87 -19.51
N TRP A 314 8.84 10.95 -18.23
CA TRP A 314 8.88 9.79 -17.32
C TRP A 314 7.96 8.66 -17.74
N ARG A 315 6.73 8.96 -18.16
CA ARG A 315 5.81 7.95 -18.71
C ARG A 315 6.48 7.25 -19.89
N ASN A 316 6.95 8.01 -20.87
CA ASN A 316 7.59 7.45 -22.06
C ASN A 316 8.88 6.67 -21.77
N LEU A 317 9.57 6.92 -20.66
CA LEU A 317 10.75 6.15 -20.24
C LEU A 317 10.33 4.80 -19.64
N GLN A 318 9.28 4.77 -18.83
CA GLN A 318 8.83 3.57 -18.11
C GLN A 318 8.01 2.60 -18.96
N GLU A 319 7.36 3.08 -20.02
CA GLU A 319 6.58 2.25 -20.94
C GLU A 319 7.44 1.56 -22.03
N ARG A 320 8.77 1.64 -21.95
CA ARG A 320 9.72 1.02 -22.89
C ARG A 320 10.14 -0.36 -22.45
#